data_AF-A0A9E3L1C6-F1
#
_entry.id   AF-A0A9E3L1C6-F1
#
_cell.length_a   1.000
_cell.length_b   1.000
_cell.length_c   1.000
_cell.angle_alpha   90.00
_cell.angle_beta   90.00
_cell.angle_gamma   90.00
#
_symmetry.space_group_name_H-M   'P 1'
#
loop_
_entity.id
_entity.type
_entity.pdbx_description
1 polymer ?
#
loop_
_entity_poly.entity_id
_entity_poly.type
_entity_poly.pdbx_seq_one_letter_code
_entity_poly.pdbx_strand_id
1 'polypeptide(L)'
;MKPTSRLETPVSNPRTTMKLQALIADLRWQVHLLESDIQDEQKRTGIFDVTSVAYPTLARNLRARRDNLLVTIALLEGQLPGAEIAA
;
A
#
# COMPACT_ATOMS: atom_id res chain seq x y z
N MET A 1 -40.36 3.16 25.35
CA MET A 1 -38.93 2.91 25.58
C MET A 1 -38.32 2.59 24.21
N LYS A 2 -37.59 3.53 23.58
CA LYS A 2 -36.94 3.29 22.29
C LYS A 2 -35.55 2.70 22.56
N PRO A 3 -35.18 1.53 22.05
CA PRO A 3 -33.81 1.06 22.17
C PRO A 3 -32.94 1.90 21.24
N THR A 4 -32.12 2.78 21.81
CA THR A 4 -31.06 3.46 21.08
C THR A 4 -30.02 2.42 20.69
N SER A 5 -30.04 2.06 19.40
CA SER A 5 -29.05 1.22 18.76
C SER A 5 -27.64 1.79 19.02
N ARG A 6 -26.79 1.02 19.70
CA ARG A 6 -25.39 1.34 20.06
C ARG A 6 -24.44 1.26 18.85
N LEU A 7 -24.98 1.26 17.63
CA LEU A 7 -24.24 1.07 16.38
C LEU A 7 -24.03 2.39 15.63
N GLU A 8 -23.72 3.47 16.35
CA GLU A 8 -23.09 4.63 15.72
C GLU A 8 -21.58 4.40 15.73
N THR A 9 -21.06 3.80 14.65
CA THR A 9 -19.65 3.91 14.28
C THR A 9 -19.49 5.03 13.26
N PRO A 10 -18.38 5.77 13.28
CA PRO A 10 -17.72 6.37 14.43
C PRO A 10 -17.61 7.89 14.21
N VAL A 11 -17.34 8.66 15.26
CA VAL A 11 -16.77 9.99 15.07
C VAL A 11 -15.52 9.80 14.20
N SER A 12 -15.50 10.34 12.98
CA SER A 12 -14.27 10.52 12.21
C SER A 12 -13.33 11.33 13.09
N ASN A 13 -12.48 10.65 13.85
CA ASN A 13 -11.50 11.33 14.68
C ASN A 13 -10.47 11.90 13.71
N PRO A 14 -10.37 13.24 13.56
CA PRO A 14 -9.47 13.85 12.59
C PRO A 14 -8.02 13.43 12.86
N ARG A 15 -7.66 13.19 14.13
CA ARG A 15 -6.33 12.67 14.49
C ARG A 15 -6.07 11.26 13.97
N THR A 16 -7.08 10.38 13.98
CA THR A 16 -6.95 9.02 13.43
C THR A 16 -6.85 9.08 11.91
N THR A 17 -7.62 9.96 11.27
CA THR A 17 -7.56 10.19 9.82
C THR A 17 -6.18 10.71 9.39
N MET A 18 -5.64 11.71 10.09
CA MET A 18 -4.30 12.24 9.83
C MET A 18 -3.20 11.18 9.98
N LYS A 19 -3.29 10.32 11.02
CA LYS A 19 -2.34 9.22 11.21
C LYS A 19 -2.43 8.19 10.07
N LEU A 20 -3.63 7.87 9.61
CA LEU A 20 -3.85 6.95 8.50
C LEU A 20 -3.28 7.52 7.19
N GLN A 21 -3.53 8.80 6.91
CA GLN A 21 -2.95 9.49 5.75
C GLN A 21 -1.41 9.51 5.80
N ALA A 22 -0.82 9.78 6.97
CA ALA A 22 0.62 9.75 7.15
C ALA A 22 1.21 8.33 6.91
N LEU A 23 0.53 7.30 7.42
CA LEU A 23 0.93 5.90 7.19
C LEU A 23 0.85 5.54 5.69
N ILE A 24 -0.22 5.94 5.00
CA ILE A 24 -0.36 5.71 3.55
C ILE A 24 0.78 6.39 2.79
N ALA A 25 1.12 7.64 3.15
CA ALA A 25 2.21 8.37 2.53
C ALA A 25 3.57 7.67 2.73
N ASP A 26 3.86 7.18 3.92
CA ASP A 26 5.08 6.42 4.22
C ASP A 26 5.14 5.11 3.42
N LEU A 27 4.04 4.36 3.36
CA LEU A 27 3.97 3.11 2.59
C LEU A 27 4.17 3.36 1.09
N ARG A 28 3.62 4.46 0.55
CA ARG A 28 3.87 4.87 -0.85
C ARG A 28 5.33 5.22 -1.09
N TRP A 29 5.97 5.92 -0.16
CA TRP A 29 7.41 6.18 -0.23
C TRP A 29 8.23 4.89 -0.22
N GLN A 30 7.88 3.92 0.63
CA GLN A 30 8.52 2.60 0.65
C GLN A 30 8.31 1.83 -0.66
N VAL A 31 7.13 1.91 -1.28
CA VAL A 31 6.87 1.33 -2.62
C VAL A 31 7.85 1.91 -3.64
N HIS A 32 8.05 3.22 -3.67
CA HIS A 32 9.00 3.86 -4.59
C HIS A 32 10.44 3.43 -4.34
N LEU A 33 10.84 3.25 -3.08
CA LEU A 33 12.17 2.72 -2.75
C LEU A 33 12.35 1.29 -3.29
N LEU A 34 11.35 0.42 -3.08
CA LEU A 34 11.38 -0.94 -3.61
C LEU A 34 11.43 -0.95 -5.14
N GLU A 35 10.74 -0.03 -5.82
CA GLU A 35 10.82 0.12 -7.28
C GLU A 35 12.23 0.48 -7.75
N SER A 36 12.92 1.39 -7.03
CA SER A 36 14.32 1.73 -7.30
C SER A 36 15.22 0.51 -7.11
N ASP A 37 15.08 -0.20 -5.98
CA ASP A 37 15.88 -1.39 -5.67
C ASP A 37 15.69 -2.51 -6.70
N ILE A 38 14.45 -2.70 -7.19
CA ILE A 38 14.15 -3.63 -8.28
C ILE A 38 14.89 -3.21 -9.56
N GLN A 39 14.84 -1.93 -9.92
CA GLN A 39 15.52 -1.43 -11.12
C GLN A 39 17.03 -1.60 -11.01
N ASP A 40 17.61 -1.30 -9.85
CA ASP A 40 19.05 -1.39 -9.64
C ASP A 40 19.53 -2.85 -9.64
N GLU A 41 18.75 -3.78 -9.07
CA GLU A 41 19.05 -5.20 -9.15
C GLU A 41 18.97 -5.74 -10.59
N GLN A 42 17.97 -5.31 -11.36
CA GLN A 42 17.85 -5.69 -12.78
C GLN A 42 19.01 -5.13 -13.61
N LYS A 43 19.42 -3.87 -13.37
CA LYS A 43 20.61 -3.28 -14.02
C LYS A 43 21.89 -4.01 -13.64
N ARG A 44 22.06 -4.34 -12.35
CA ARG A 44 23.23 -5.05 -11.82
C ARG A 44 23.39 -6.43 -12.43
N THR A 45 22.28 -7.13 -12.67
CA THR A 45 22.27 -8.50 -13.22
C THR A 45 22.14 -8.53 -14.74
N GLY A 46 21.67 -7.44 -15.37
CA GLY A 46 21.37 -7.36 -16.79
C GLY A 46 20.09 -8.11 -17.19
N ILE A 47 19.30 -8.61 -16.24
CA ILE A 47 18.11 -9.44 -16.51
C ILE A 47 16.86 -8.66 -16.09
N PHE A 48 16.07 -8.25 -17.09
CA PHE A 48 14.87 -7.42 -16.90
C PHE A 48 13.56 -8.20 -17.09
N ASP A 49 13.60 -9.32 -17.82
CA ASP A 49 12.43 -10.15 -18.06
C ASP A 49 12.06 -10.94 -16.81
N VAL A 50 10.90 -10.60 -16.22
CA VAL A 50 10.36 -11.22 -15.00
C VAL A 50 9.96 -12.68 -15.21
N THR A 51 9.66 -13.06 -16.46
CA THR A 51 9.29 -14.44 -16.83
C THR A 51 10.51 -15.34 -17.01
N SER A 52 11.71 -14.75 -17.11
CA SER A 52 12.96 -15.48 -17.21
C SER A 52 13.17 -16.35 -15.98
N VAL A 53 13.58 -17.61 -16.22
CA VAL A 53 14.00 -18.53 -15.15
C VAL A 53 15.24 -17.98 -14.42
N ALA A 54 16.05 -17.18 -15.11
CA ALA A 54 17.22 -16.51 -14.54
C ALA A 54 16.89 -15.15 -13.89
N TYR A 55 15.61 -14.76 -13.81
CA TYR A 55 15.24 -13.49 -13.18
C TYR A 55 15.72 -13.46 -11.71
N PRO A 56 16.37 -12.36 -11.27
CA PRO A 56 17.01 -12.34 -9.95
C PRO A 56 16.03 -12.59 -8.82
N THR A 57 16.36 -13.53 -7.94
CA THR A 57 15.55 -13.87 -6.76
C THR A 57 15.30 -12.64 -5.89
N LEU A 58 16.28 -11.74 -5.76
CA LEU A 58 16.10 -10.49 -5.02
C LEU A 58 15.01 -9.61 -5.65
N ALA A 59 15.10 -9.33 -6.96
CA ALA A 59 14.10 -8.54 -7.68
C ALA A 59 12.70 -9.17 -7.59
N ARG A 60 12.61 -10.51 -7.66
CA ARG A 60 11.34 -11.24 -7.47
C ARG A 60 10.72 -11.01 -6.10
N ASN A 61 11.52 -11.11 -5.04
CA ASN A 61 11.05 -10.88 -3.66
C ASN A 61 10.64 -9.43 -3.43
N LEU A 62 11.41 -8.46 -3.93
CA LEU A 62 11.09 -7.04 -3.83
C LEU A 62 9.77 -6.71 -4.53
N ARG A 63 9.51 -7.29 -5.71
CA ARG A 63 8.22 -7.16 -6.40
C ARG A 63 7.06 -7.70 -5.56
N ALA A 64 7.19 -8.91 -5.02
CA ALA A 64 6.15 -9.49 -4.17
C ALA A 64 5.88 -8.61 -2.94
N ARG A 65 6.93 -8.04 -2.33
CA ARG A 65 6.78 -7.12 -1.20
C ARG A 65 6.08 -5.83 -1.61
N ARG A 66 6.48 -5.23 -2.73
CA ARG A 66 5.83 -4.03 -3.29
C ARG A 66 4.34 -4.27 -3.52
N ASP A 67 3.99 -5.40 -4.13
CA ASP A 67 2.60 -5.76 -4.43
C ASP A 67 1.78 -5.91 -3.13
N ASN A 68 2.34 -6.52 -2.08
CA ASN A 68 1.71 -6.58 -0.77
C ASN A 68 1.51 -5.19 -0.13
N LEU A 69 2.47 -4.28 -0.28
CA LEU A 69 2.33 -2.90 0.19
C LEU A 69 1.22 -2.15 -0.56
N LEU A 70 1.11 -2.34 -1.88
CA LEU A 70 0.05 -1.73 -2.68
C LEU A 70 -1.34 -2.22 -2.25
N VAL A 71 -1.49 -3.52 -1.97
CA VAL A 71 -2.74 -4.08 -1.40
C VAL A 71 -3.05 -3.45 -0.05
N THR A 72 -2.04 -3.30 0.81
CA THR A 72 -2.20 -2.66 2.13
C THR A 72 -2.62 -1.21 2.00
N ILE A 73 -2.00 -0.45 1.10
CA ILE A 73 -2.36 0.94 0.79
C ILE A 73 -3.82 1.03 0.35
N ALA A 74 -4.26 0.20 -0.61
CA ALA A 74 -5.64 0.21 -1.09
C ALA A 74 -6.65 -0.08 0.04
N LEU A 75 -6.34 -1.02 0.93
CA LEU A 75 -7.17 -1.31 2.10
C LEU A 75 -7.26 -0.11 3.06
N LEU A 76 -6.14 0.56 3.33
CA LEU A 76 -6.08 1.73 4.21
C LEU A 76 -6.78 2.95 3.58
N GLU A 77 -6.70 3.12 2.27
CA GLU A 77 -7.41 4.19 1.54
C GLU A 77 -8.93 4.01 1.63
N GLY A 78 -9.43 2.78 1.55
CA GLY A 78 -10.85 2.48 1.75
C GLY A 78 -11.37 2.78 3.16
N GLN A 79 -10.49 2.99 4.14
CA GLN A 79 -10.85 3.38 5.51
C GLN A 79 -10.90 4.91 5.70
N LEU A 80 -10.49 5.70 4.70
CA LEU A 80 -10.54 7.16 4.79
C LEU A 80 -11.98 7.69 4.58
N PRO A 81 -12.44 8.66 5.40
CA PRO A 81 -13.74 9.29 5.19
C PRO A 81 -13.74 10.06 3.86
N GLY A 82 -14.66 9.72 2.95
CA GLY A 82 -14.82 10.37 1.64
C GLY A 82 -14.33 9.58 0.42
N ALA A 83 -13.84 8.34 0.59
CA ALA A 83 -13.49 7.45 -0.53
C ALA A 83 -14.68 7.08 -1.45
N GLU A 84 -15.91 7.40 -1.04
CA GLU A 84 -17.16 7.08 -1.75
C GLU A 84 -17.57 8.12 -2.81
N ILE A 85 -16.90 9.28 -2.90
CA ILE A 85 -17.30 10.39 -3.80
C ILE A 85 -16.51 10.41 -5.13
N ALA A 86 -15.73 9.38 -5.44
CA ALA A 86 -14.90 9.32 -6.65
C ALA A 86 -15.11 8.04 -7.48
N ALA A 87 -16.35 7.54 -7.56
CA ALA A 87 -16.76 6.43 -8.43
C ALA A 87 -17.89 6.86 -9.37
#